data_AF-A0A285CU46-F1
#
_entry.id   AF-A0A285CU46-F1
#
_cell.length_a   1.000
_cell.length_b   1.000
_cell.length_c   1.000
_cell.angle_alpha   90.00
_cell.angle_beta   90.00
_cell.angle_gamma   90.00
#
_symmetry.space_group_name_H-M   'P 1'
#
loop_
_entity.id
_entity.type
_entity.pdbx_description
1 polymer ?
#
loop_
_entity_poly.entity_id
_entity_poly.type
_entity_poly.pdbx_seq_one_letter_code
_entity_poly.pdbx_strand_id
1 'polypeptide(L)'
;MTPLILTGDLRLQDAVPLMRQLEEAIAADDVSVDASAVTDADAAVVQVLLAARETARLLGRRLLLPRAAAGPLAARFAALALDADDAPDLLDAAVAA
;
A
#
# COMPACT_ATOMS: atom_id res chain seq x y z
N MET A 1 -10.24 2.22 10.95
CA MET A 1 -9.51 1.95 9.70
C MET A 1 -10.12 2.79 8.59
N THR A 2 -9.33 3.68 8.00
CA THR A 2 -9.73 4.67 6.97
C THR A 2 -9.56 4.08 5.57
N PRO A 3 -10.63 4.02 4.74
CA PRO A 3 -10.50 3.58 3.36
C PRO A 3 -9.90 4.68 2.48
N LEU A 4 -8.90 4.33 1.69
CA LEU A 4 -8.30 5.17 0.66
C LEU A 4 -8.57 4.55 -0.72
N ILE A 5 -9.40 5.21 -1.53
CA ILE A 5 -9.77 4.70 -2.85
C ILE A 5 -8.81 5.29 -3.91
N LEU A 6 -8.16 4.42 -4.67
CA LEU A 6 -7.33 4.76 -5.80
C LEU A 6 -8.05 4.36 -7.10
N THR A 7 -8.07 5.26 -8.07
CA THR A 7 -8.85 5.08 -9.30
C THR A 7 -8.11 5.61 -10.52
N GLY A 8 -8.34 5.00 -11.68
CA GLY A 8 -7.79 5.46 -12.95
C GLY A 8 -6.30 5.14 -13.12
N ASP A 9 -5.64 5.92 -13.97
CA ASP A 9 -4.22 5.79 -14.24
C ASP A 9 -3.40 6.51 -13.17
N LEU A 10 -2.53 5.79 -12.48
CA LEU A 10 -1.62 6.36 -11.50
C LEU A 10 -0.23 6.49 -12.10
N ARG A 11 0.20 7.71 -12.39
CA ARG A 11 1.47 8.03 -13.04
C ARG A 11 2.47 8.64 -12.07
N LEU A 12 3.71 8.82 -12.53
CA LEU A 12 4.78 9.47 -11.75
C LEU A 12 4.35 10.81 -11.13
N GLN A 13 3.58 11.63 -11.86
CA GLN A 13 3.10 12.93 -11.38
C GLN A 13 2.14 12.83 -10.18
N ASP A 14 1.48 11.69 -10.00
CA ASP A 14 0.50 11.45 -8.94
C ASP A 14 1.17 10.94 -7.65
N ALA A 15 2.45 10.58 -7.70
CA ALA A 15 3.18 10.02 -6.57
C ALA A 15 3.29 10.98 -5.37
N VAL A 16 3.59 12.27 -5.62
CA VAL A 16 3.71 13.26 -4.52
C VAL A 16 2.36 13.59 -3.88
N PRO A 17 1.28 13.86 -4.63
CA PRO A 17 -0.06 13.99 -4.05
C PRO A 17 -0.48 12.76 -3.25
N LEU A 18 -0.26 11.56 -3.79
CA LEU A 18 -0.61 10.30 -3.12
C LEU A 18 0.16 10.11 -1.81
N MET A 19 1.46 10.41 -1.80
CA MET A 19 2.29 10.34 -0.59
C MET A 19 1.72 11.20 0.54
N ARG A 20 1.36 12.46 0.26
CA ARG A 20 0.77 13.36 1.26
C ARG A 20 -0.57 12.84 1.78
N GLN A 21 -1.42 12.35 0.88
CA GLN A 21 -2.71 11.79 1.25
C GLN A 21 -2.56 10.55 2.16
N LEU A 22 -1.56 9.70 1.88
CA LEU A 22 -1.23 8.54 2.71
C LEU A 22 -0.68 8.97 4.08
N GLU A 23 0.24 9.93 4.13
CA GLU A 23 0.79 10.46 5.38
C GLU A 23 -0.31 11.02 6.30
N GLU A 24 -1.22 11.81 5.74
CA GLU A 24 -2.38 12.36 6.47
C GLU A 24 -3.31 11.24 6.97
N ALA A 25 -3.61 10.25 6.12
CA ALA A 25 -4.48 9.13 6.49
C ALA A 25 -3.86 8.25 7.60
N ILE A 26 -2.56 7.94 7.48
CA ILE A 26 -1.81 7.13 8.45
C ILE A 26 -1.70 7.85 9.80
N ALA A 27 -1.49 9.16 9.80
CA ALA A 27 -1.44 9.94 11.03
C ALA A 27 -2.77 9.91 11.79
N ALA A 28 -3.89 9.77 11.08
CA ALA A 28 -5.22 9.73 11.66
C ALA A 28 -5.60 8.33 12.21
N ASP A 29 -5.40 7.27 11.44
CA ASP A 29 -5.83 5.90 11.80
C ASP A 29 -5.12 4.81 10.95
N ASP A 30 -5.39 3.53 11.23
CA ASP A 30 -5.04 2.43 10.31
C ASP A 30 -5.68 2.68 8.92
N VAL A 31 -5.00 2.33 7.82
CA VAL A 31 -5.42 2.60 6.44
C VAL A 31 -5.69 1.31 5.67
N SER A 32 -6.77 1.29 4.89
CA SER A 32 -7.02 0.25 3.89
C SER A 32 -7.08 0.87 2.51
N VAL A 33 -6.21 0.46 1.60
CA VAL A 33 -6.14 0.95 0.23
C VAL A 33 -7.02 0.07 -0.67
N ASP A 34 -8.00 0.67 -1.32
CA ASP A 34 -8.78 0.04 -2.39
C ASP A 34 -8.24 0.50 -3.74
N ALA A 35 -7.72 -0.45 -4.51
CA ALA A 35 -7.17 -0.21 -5.85
C ALA A 35 -7.98 -0.92 -6.95
N SER A 36 -9.23 -1.34 -6.67
CA SER A 36 -10.04 -2.11 -7.62
C SER A 36 -10.37 -1.35 -8.91
N ALA A 37 -10.32 -0.02 -8.89
CA ALA A 37 -10.62 0.86 -10.00
C ALA A 37 -9.36 1.47 -10.66
N VAL A 38 -8.16 0.98 -10.31
CA VAL A 38 -6.91 1.41 -10.96
C VAL A 38 -6.77 0.72 -12.33
N THR A 39 -6.51 1.52 -13.37
CA THR A 39 -6.40 1.07 -14.77
C THR A 39 -4.95 1.02 -15.27
N ASP A 40 -4.03 1.74 -14.63
CA ASP A 40 -2.59 1.60 -14.84
C ASP A 40 -1.81 2.13 -13.62
N ALA A 41 -0.57 1.70 -13.42
CA ALA A 41 0.27 2.18 -12.32
C ALA A 41 1.77 2.20 -12.66
N ASP A 42 2.41 3.36 -12.49
CA ASP A 42 3.85 3.51 -12.62
C ASP A 42 4.61 2.94 -11.38
N ALA A 43 5.91 2.65 -11.54
CA ALA A 43 6.73 2.15 -10.43
C ALA A 43 6.84 3.13 -9.25
N ALA A 44 6.77 4.44 -9.52
CA ALA A 44 6.80 5.46 -8.47
C ALA A 44 5.60 5.33 -7.51
N VAL A 45 4.43 4.93 -8.01
CA VAL A 45 3.23 4.70 -7.20
C VAL A 45 3.43 3.51 -6.26
N VAL A 46 4.01 2.43 -6.77
CA VAL A 46 4.38 1.26 -5.97
C VAL A 46 5.37 1.64 -4.86
N GLN A 47 6.40 2.43 -5.17
CA GLN A 47 7.36 2.93 -4.18
C GLN A 47 6.68 3.75 -3.08
N VAL A 48 5.75 4.65 -3.44
CA VAL A 48 5.00 5.44 -2.47
C VAL A 48 4.16 4.56 -1.54
N LEU A 49 3.46 3.56 -2.08
CA LEU A 49 2.65 2.65 -1.27
C LEU A 49 3.50 1.82 -0.30
N LEU A 50 4.68 1.36 -0.73
CA LEU A 50 5.61 0.63 0.12
C LEU A 50 6.23 1.51 1.21
N ALA A 51 6.64 2.74 0.85
CA ALA A 51 7.14 3.71 1.80
C ALA A 51 6.06 4.04 2.85
N ALA A 52 4.82 4.28 2.42
CA ALA A 52 3.70 4.53 3.31
C ALA A 52 3.40 3.34 4.24
N ARG A 53 3.51 2.10 3.74
CA ARG A 53 3.37 0.91 4.59
C ARG A 53 4.43 0.86 5.69
N GLU A 54 5.67 1.15 5.33
CA GLU A 54 6.77 1.20 6.29
C GLU A 54 6.58 2.35 7.31
N THR A 55 6.14 3.52 6.85
CA THR A 55 5.77 4.63 7.74
C THR A 55 4.66 4.23 8.70
N ALA A 56 3.60 3.58 8.23
CA ALA A 56 2.53 3.08 9.10
C ALA A 56 3.08 2.12 10.15
N ARG A 57 3.92 1.16 9.74
CA ARG A 57 4.57 0.19 10.64
C ARG A 57 5.39 0.88 11.72
N LEU A 58 6.22 1.86 11.36
CA LEU A 58 7.04 2.64 12.30
C LEU A 58 6.20 3.45 13.30
N LEU A 59 4.98 3.83 12.90
CA LEU A 59 4.03 4.55 13.75
C LEU A 59 3.12 3.63 14.58
N GLY A 60 3.31 2.31 14.53
CA GLY A 60 2.43 1.34 15.20
C GLY A 60 1.03 1.28 14.58
N ARG A 61 0.92 1.67 13.31
CA ARG A 61 -0.30 1.62 12.49
C ARG A 61 -0.20 0.55 11.42
N ARG A 62 -1.33 0.24 10.81
CA ARG A 62 -1.41 -0.71 9.69
C ARG A 62 -1.83 -0.02 8.41
N LEU A 63 -1.15 -0.34 7.32
CA LEU A 63 -1.61 -0.05 5.96
C LEU A 63 -1.81 -1.37 5.25
N LEU A 64 -3.06 -1.64 4.87
CA LEU A 64 -3.44 -2.84 4.14
C LEU A 64 -3.70 -2.50 2.68
N LEU A 65 -3.06 -3.22 1.77
CA LEU A 65 -3.37 -3.23 0.34
C LEU A 65 -3.79 -4.65 -0.01
N PRO A 66 -5.11 -4.94 -0.14
CA PRO A 66 -5.58 -6.28 -0.40
C PRO A 66 -4.97 -6.85 -1.69
N ARG A 67 -4.27 -7.99 -1.56
CA ARG A 67 -3.65 -8.74 -2.68
C ARG A 67 -4.65 -9.12 -3.77
N ALA A 68 -5.95 -9.16 -3.42
CA ALA A 68 -7.05 -9.46 -4.33
C ALA A 68 -7.34 -8.36 -5.37
N ALA A 69 -6.60 -7.24 -5.37
CA ALA A 69 -6.61 -6.30 -6.48
C ALA A 69 -5.91 -6.92 -7.72
N ALA A 70 -6.50 -7.98 -8.29
CA ALA A 70 -6.14 -8.49 -9.60
C ALA A 70 -6.30 -7.33 -10.58
N GLY A 71 -5.18 -6.76 -11.01
CA GLY A 71 -5.21 -5.52 -11.77
C GLY A 71 -3.81 -4.96 -12.04
N PRO A 72 -3.76 -3.81 -12.73
CA PRO A 72 -2.51 -3.19 -13.18
C PRO A 72 -1.52 -2.91 -12.06
N LEU A 73 -2.01 -2.52 -10.88
CA LEU A 73 -1.16 -2.29 -9.72
C LEU A 73 -0.47 -3.59 -9.25
N ALA A 74 -1.21 -4.70 -9.11
CA ALA A 74 -0.63 -6.00 -8.75
C ALA A 74 0.35 -6.51 -9.83
N ALA A 75 0.05 -6.28 -11.12
CA ALA A 75 0.98 -6.58 -12.19
C ALA A 75 2.27 -5.77 -12.07
N ARG A 76 2.21 -4.53 -11.58
CA ARG A 76 3.38 -3.69 -11.34
C ARG A 76 4.23 -4.18 -10.17
N PHE A 77 3.61 -4.60 -9.06
CA PHE A 77 4.31 -5.28 -7.96
C PHE A 77 5.06 -6.52 -8.46
N ALA A 78 4.38 -7.38 -9.21
CA ALA A 78 4.98 -8.59 -9.78
C ALA A 78 6.13 -8.27 -10.77
N ALA A 79 5.96 -7.26 -11.62
CA ALA A 79 7.00 -6.83 -12.57
C ALA A 79 8.26 -6.27 -11.88
N LEU A 80 8.14 -5.80 -10.63
CA LEU A 80 9.26 -5.34 -9.82
C LEU A 80 9.85 -6.45 -8.94
N ALA A 81 9.33 -7.68 -9.03
CA ALA A 81 9.64 -8.79 -8.12
C ALA A 81 9.48 -8.38 -6.64
N LEU A 82 8.47 -7.54 -6.37
CA LEU A 82 8.10 -7.13 -5.03
C LEU A 82 6.85 -7.94 -4.67
N ASP A 83 7.03 -9.06 -3.97
CA ASP A 83 5.88 -9.67 -3.34
C ASP A 83 5.39 -8.71 -2.25
N ALA A 84 4.10 -8.40 -2.23
CA ALA A 84 3.51 -7.58 -1.18
C ALA A 84 3.76 -8.18 0.22
N ASP A 85 4.09 -9.48 0.27
CA ASP A 85 4.41 -10.27 1.45
C ASP A 85 5.93 -10.30 1.79
N ASP A 86 6.82 -9.67 1.01
CA ASP A 86 8.29 -9.67 1.25
C ASP A 86 8.75 -8.75 2.40
N ALA A 87 7.82 -8.09 3.09
CA ALA A 87 8.11 -7.63 4.44
C ALA A 87 7.65 -8.72 5.41
N PRO A 88 8.57 -9.47 6.03
CA PRO A 88 8.22 -10.35 7.11
C PRO A 88 7.75 -9.45 8.28
N ASP A 89 6.46 -9.24 8.38
CA ASP A 89 5.85 -9.15 9.70
C ASP A 89 6.17 -10.49 10.35
N LEU A 90 7.21 -10.45 11.19
CA LEU A 90 7.50 -11.41 12.23
C LEU A 90 6.16 -11.89 12.76
N LEU A 91 5.83 -13.15 12.45
CA LEU A 91 4.78 -13.91 13.10
C LEU A 91 4.79 -13.54 14.58
N ASP A 92 3.71 -12.90 15.02
CA ASP A 92 3.41 -12.73 16.43
C ASP A 92 3.68 -14.06 17.13
N ALA A 93 4.66 -14.03 18.02
CA ALA A 93 4.86 -15.06 18.99
C ALA A 93 3.60 -15.13 19.86
N ALA A 94 2.76 -16.16 19.68
CA ALA A 94 2.06 -16.92 20.73
C ALA A 94 0.83 -17.66 20.18
N VAL A 95 0.99 -18.97 19.92
CA VAL A 95 0.00 -19.96 20.39
C VAL A 95 0.79 -21.06 21.10
N ALA A 96 1.18 -20.75 22.34
CA ALA A 96 1.46 -21.73 23.38
C ALA A 96 0.46 -21.44 24.52
N ALA A 97 -0.73 -22.04 24.41
CA ALA A 97 -1.64 -22.44 25.49
C ALA A 97 -2.81 -23.21 24.88
#